data_AF-A0A2H0SEU6-F1
#
_entry.id   AF-A0A2H0SEU6-F1
#
_cell.length_a   1.000
_cell.length_b   1.000
_cell.length_c   1.000
_cell.angle_alpha   90.00
_cell.angle_beta   90.00
_cell.angle_gamma   90.00
#
_symmetry.space_group_name_H-M   'P 1'
#
loop_
_entity.id
_entity.type
_entity.pdbx_description
1 polymer ?
#
loop_
_entity_poly.entity_id
_entity_poly.type
_entity_poly.pdbx_seq_one_letter_code
_entity_poly.pdbx_strand_id
1 'polypeptide(L)'
;MLIEFYGKECPHCLKMAELLLRLKKEAGIDIEKYEVWHNEENLKKMQEYDKGLCGGVPFFINTETGKFICGETSYEELKKWALGEKPALGHSPAKGQIDFNYITDGIYIGTNQCCRTHFDEQLKKENIEADISLEENRIDAPFGVQFYIWIPIKDHSAPTKEQLEFGVSILEKFVDMKKKIYVHCKNGHGRAPTLVAAYLIKKGMSVDKALAIIKAKRPSIHLEDVQQEALNNFSKSGF
;
A
#
# COMPACT_ATOMS: atom_id res chain seq x y z
N MET A 1 -7.78 -1.34 29.91
CA MET A 1 -8.37 -0.07 29.42
C MET A 1 -8.33 -0.02 27.90
N LEU A 2 -9.43 0.42 27.27
CA LEU A 2 -9.57 0.55 25.82
C LEU A 2 -9.52 2.02 25.42
N ILE A 3 -8.69 2.36 24.45
CA ILE A 3 -8.47 3.74 24.01
C ILE A 3 -8.69 3.85 22.49
N GLU A 4 -9.30 4.95 22.05
CA GLU A 4 -9.31 5.48 20.69
C GLU A 4 -8.60 6.84 20.66
N PHE A 5 -7.64 6.99 19.76
CA PHE A 5 -7.13 8.28 19.31
C PHE A 5 -7.80 8.63 17.98
N TYR A 6 -8.38 9.82 17.90
CA TYR A 6 -9.19 10.24 16.75
C TYR A 6 -8.88 11.68 16.32
N GLY A 7 -9.21 12.00 15.07
CA GLY A 7 -9.22 13.37 14.57
C GLY A 7 -10.66 13.84 14.41
N LYS A 8 -10.99 15.04 14.89
CA LYS A 8 -12.37 15.56 14.85
C LYS A 8 -12.95 15.62 13.43
N GLU A 9 -12.09 15.89 12.45
CA GLU A 9 -12.45 16.05 11.04
C GLU A 9 -12.09 14.82 10.19
N CYS A 10 -11.66 13.73 10.82
CA CYS A 10 -11.28 12.52 10.12
C CYS A 10 -12.53 11.74 9.67
N PRO A 11 -12.73 11.51 8.35
CA PRO A 11 -13.90 10.79 7.85
C PRO A 11 -13.95 9.33 8.35
N HIS A 12 -12.79 8.71 8.54
CA HIS A 12 -12.68 7.36 9.09
C HIS A 12 -13.08 7.30 10.57
N CYS A 13 -12.72 8.32 11.37
CA CYS A 13 -13.12 8.43 12.77
C CYS A 13 -14.65 8.60 12.91
N LEU A 14 -15.27 9.35 11.99
CA LEU A 14 -16.72 9.53 11.97
C LEU A 14 -17.46 8.21 11.73
N LYS A 15 -17.01 7.39 10.78
CA LYS A 15 -17.61 6.07 10.55
C LYS A 15 -17.43 5.13 11.75
N MET A 16 -16.25 5.15 12.36
CA MET A 16 -15.99 4.33 13.54
C MET A 16 -16.85 4.75 14.73
N ALA A 17 -17.15 6.05 14.90
CA ALA A 17 -17.97 6.55 16.00
C ALA A 17 -19.35 5.88 16.09
N GLU A 18 -19.98 5.55 14.96
CA GLU A 18 -21.25 4.80 14.93
C GLU A 18 -21.10 3.40 15.54
N LEU A 19 -19.98 2.73 15.25
CA LEU A 19 -19.69 1.40 15.77
C LEU A 19 -19.37 1.43 17.27
N LEU A 20 -18.72 2.48 17.77
CA LEU A 20 -18.45 2.65 19.20
C LEU A 20 -19.73 2.88 20.01
N LEU A 21 -20.66 3.67 19.48
CA LEU A 21 -21.98 3.84 20.08
C LEU A 21 -22.74 2.52 20.16
N ARG A 22 -22.69 1.73 19.08
CA ARG A 22 -23.26 0.39 19.05
C ARG A 22 -22.58 -0.55 20.06
N LEU A 23 -21.26 -0.49 20.18
CA LEU A 23 -20.50 -1.31 21.12
C LEU A 23 -20.88 -1.01 22.58
N LYS A 24 -20.97 0.27 22.93
CA LYS A 24 -21.43 0.70 24.25
C LYS A 24 -22.85 0.24 24.56
N LYS A 25 -23.76 0.36 23.58
CA LYS A 25 -25.17 -0.03 23.74
C LYS A 25 -25.37 -1.55 23.85
N GLU A 26 -24.71 -2.33 23.00
CA GLU A 26 -24.95 -3.78 22.91
C GLU A 26 -24.07 -4.61 23.84
N ALA A 27 -22.82 -4.20 24.07
CA ALA A 27 -21.86 -4.95 24.87
C ALA A 27 -21.54 -4.29 26.22
N GLY A 28 -22.02 -3.08 26.48
CA GLY A 28 -21.70 -2.34 27.71
C GLY A 28 -20.24 -1.91 27.81
N ILE A 29 -19.49 -1.98 26.70
CA ILE A 29 -18.06 -1.67 26.67
C ILE A 29 -17.88 -0.19 26.31
N ASP A 30 -17.18 0.54 27.16
CA ASP A 30 -16.82 1.94 26.92
C ASP A 30 -15.36 2.06 26.45
N ILE A 31 -15.09 3.07 25.62
CA ILE A 31 -13.77 3.33 25.06
C ILE A 31 -13.41 4.79 25.37
N GLU A 32 -12.24 5.00 25.95
CA GLU A 32 -11.72 6.34 26.17
C GLU A 32 -11.28 6.98 24.86
N LYS A 33 -11.67 8.23 24.62
CA LYS A 33 -11.44 8.92 23.37
C LYS A 33 -10.53 10.13 23.55
N TYR A 34 -9.51 10.23 22.73
CA TYR A 34 -8.55 11.35 22.72
C TYR A 34 -8.48 11.97 21.33
N GLU A 35 -8.87 13.24 21.20
CA GLU A 35 -8.73 13.99 19.96
C GLU A 35 -7.28 14.45 19.81
N VAL A 36 -6.64 14.23 18.67
CA VAL A 36 -5.18 14.46 18.51
C VAL A 36 -4.80 15.53 17.49
N TRP A 37 -5.72 16.01 16.65
CA TRP A 37 -5.39 17.03 15.64
C TRP A 37 -5.36 18.44 16.22
N HIS A 38 -6.15 18.69 17.27
CA HIS A 38 -6.29 20.00 17.90
C HIS A 38 -5.86 19.99 19.38
N ASN A 39 -5.18 18.92 19.82
CA ASN A 39 -4.69 18.78 21.18
C ASN A 39 -3.31 18.10 21.20
N GLU A 40 -2.28 18.89 21.46
CA GLU A 40 -0.89 18.42 21.48
C GLU A 40 -0.59 17.43 22.61
N GLU A 41 -1.27 17.53 23.75
CA GLU A 41 -1.08 16.62 24.88
C GLU A 41 -1.58 15.21 24.51
N ASN A 42 -2.76 15.14 23.90
CA ASN A 42 -3.32 13.90 23.38
C ASN A 42 -2.48 13.33 22.24
N LEU A 43 -1.90 14.18 21.39
CA LEU A 43 -0.98 13.73 20.33
C LEU A 43 0.29 13.10 20.91
N LYS A 44 0.90 13.73 21.93
CA LYS A 44 2.05 13.14 22.64
C LYS A 44 1.67 11.81 23.29
N LYS A 45 0.51 11.76 23.94
CA LYS A 45 -0.04 10.52 24.50
C LYS A 45 -0.19 9.46 23.41
N MET A 46 -0.74 9.80 22.24
CA MET A 46 -0.85 8.87 21.12
C MET A 46 0.53 8.33 20.71
N GLN A 47 1.55 9.18 20.59
CA GLN A 47 2.90 8.78 20.20
C GLN A 47 3.54 7.77 21.18
N GLU A 48 3.22 7.86 22.47
CA GLU A 48 3.68 6.89 23.49
C GLU A 48 3.11 5.49 23.29
N TYR A 49 1.87 5.37 22.78
CA TYR A 49 1.24 4.09 22.48
C TYR A 49 1.53 3.61 21.06
N ASP A 50 1.57 4.53 20.11
CA ASP A 50 1.69 4.25 18.69
C ASP A 50 3.04 3.59 18.39
N LYS A 51 4.18 4.17 18.80
CA LYS A 51 5.52 3.57 18.61
C LYS A 51 5.75 2.91 17.22
N GLY A 52 5.12 3.43 16.17
CA GLY A 52 5.19 2.89 14.80
C GLY A 52 4.13 1.83 14.44
N LEU A 53 3.06 1.68 15.23
CA LEU A 53 1.99 0.71 14.99
C LEU A 53 0.97 1.21 13.96
N CYS A 54 0.65 2.51 13.95
CA CYS A 54 -0.39 3.11 13.12
C CYS A 54 0.05 4.41 12.44
N GLY A 55 0.65 5.36 13.18
CA GLY A 55 1.07 6.65 12.63
C GLY A 55 -0.05 7.63 12.29
N GLY A 56 -1.32 7.29 12.56
CA GLY A 56 -2.49 8.07 12.17
C GLY A 56 -3.74 7.72 12.96
N VAL A 57 -4.88 8.29 12.55
CA VAL A 57 -6.18 8.11 13.21
C VAL A 57 -7.25 7.62 12.22
N PRO A 58 -8.24 6.81 12.67
CA PRO A 58 -8.46 6.35 14.04
C PRO A 58 -7.47 5.26 14.47
N PHE A 59 -6.96 5.36 15.68
CA PHE A 59 -6.04 4.39 16.29
C PHE A 59 -6.61 3.87 17.60
N PHE A 60 -6.81 2.56 17.70
CA PHE A 60 -7.37 1.91 18.88
C PHE A 60 -6.30 1.06 19.55
N ILE A 61 -6.17 1.14 20.88
CA ILE A 61 -5.24 0.31 21.66
C ILE A 61 -5.92 -0.28 22.90
N ASN A 62 -5.83 -1.59 23.05
CA ASN A 62 -6.25 -2.32 24.24
C ASN A 62 -5.01 -2.48 25.13
N THR A 63 -4.92 -1.67 26.17
CA THR A 63 -3.75 -1.59 27.06
C THR A 63 -3.53 -2.84 27.90
N GLU A 64 -4.55 -3.69 28.08
CA GLU A 64 -4.43 -4.95 28.83
C GLU A 64 -3.82 -6.06 27.97
N THR A 65 -4.18 -6.10 26.69
CA THR A 65 -3.71 -7.15 25.77
C THR A 65 -2.58 -6.71 24.85
N GLY A 66 -2.30 -5.41 24.78
CA GLY A 66 -1.37 -4.80 23.82
C GLY A 66 -1.87 -4.82 22.36
N LYS A 67 -3.10 -5.28 22.10
CA LYS A 67 -3.66 -5.38 20.75
C LYS A 67 -4.17 -4.02 20.27
N PHE A 68 -4.02 -3.75 18.98
CA PHE A 68 -4.42 -2.49 18.38
C PHE A 68 -5.22 -2.66 17.08
N ILE A 69 -5.90 -1.59 16.68
CA ILE A 69 -6.53 -1.43 15.36
C ILE A 69 -6.07 -0.09 14.79
N CYS A 70 -5.62 -0.10 13.54
CA CYS A 70 -5.33 1.11 12.78
C CYS A 70 -6.35 1.24 11.64
N GLY A 71 -7.07 2.37 11.58
CA GLY A 71 -8.07 2.66 10.56
C GLY A 71 -9.46 2.08 10.84
N GLU A 72 -10.29 2.04 9.80
CA GLU A 72 -11.66 1.49 9.86
C GLU A 72 -11.67 -0.03 10.03
N THR A 73 -12.67 -0.55 10.73
CA THR A 73 -12.95 -1.99 10.81
C THR A 73 -14.44 -2.28 10.93
N SER A 74 -14.83 -3.55 10.92
CA SER A 74 -16.21 -3.97 11.15
C SER A 74 -16.57 -3.99 12.65
N TYR A 75 -17.86 -3.93 12.96
CA TYR A 75 -18.35 -4.04 14.34
C TYR A 75 -17.88 -5.31 15.05
N GLU A 76 -17.92 -6.45 14.36
CA GLU A 76 -17.52 -7.74 14.95
C GLU A 76 -16.03 -7.75 15.34
N GLU A 77 -15.19 -7.13 14.51
CA GLU A 77 -13.74 -7.05 14.76
C GLU A 77 -13.41 -6.05 15.87
N LEU A 78 -14.11 -4.91 15.89
CA LEU A 78 -14.04 -3.95 17.00
C LEU A 78 -14.45 -4.61 18.33
N LYS A 79 -15.53 -5.40 18.33
CA LYS A 79 -16.00 -6.10 19.53
C LYS A 79 -15.02 -7.17 20.00
N LYS A 80 -14.48 -7.99 19.09
CA LYS A 80 -13.44 -9.00 19.43
C LYS A 80 -12.19 -8.36 20.02
N TRP A 81 -11.70 -7.27 19.42
CA TRP A 81 -10.56 -6.52 19.95
C TRP A 81 -10.84 -6.00 21.36
N ALA A 82 -12.03 -5.43 21.58
CA ALA A 82 -12.43 -4.90 22.87
C ALA A 82 -12.50 -5.99 23.96
N LEU A 83 -12.97 -7.18 23.60
CA LEU A 83 -13.03 -8.36 24.47
C LEU A 83 -11.68 -9.08 24.65
N GLY A 84 -10.62 -8.60 23.99
CA GLY A 84 -9.30 -9.24 24.05
C GLY A 84 -9.21 -10.57 23.27
N GLU A 85 -10.24 -10.91 22.49
CA GLU A 85 -10.26 -12.09 21.62
C GLU A 85 -9.32 -11.89 20.42
N LYS A 86 -9.02 -12.98 19.68
CA LYS A 86 -8.33 -12.84 18.38
C LYS A 86 -9.33 -12.24 17.40
N PRO A 87 -9.15 -10.99 16.94
CA PRO A 87 -9.94 -10.48 15.82
C PRO A 87 -9.64 -11.38 14.61
N ALA A 88 -10.64 -11.74 13.81
CA ALA A 88 -10.41 -12.51 12.60
C ALA A 88 -9.63 -11.68 11.56
N LEU A 89 -9.76 -10.35 11.58
CA LEU A 89 -9.12 -9.36 10.72
C LEU A 89 -9.14 -7.99 11.41
N GLY A 90 -8.37 -7.83 12.47
CA GLY A 90 -7.86 -6.52 12.89
C GLY A 90 -6.48 -6.38 12.27
N HIS A 91 -6.13 -5.20 11.75
CA HIS A 91 -4.79 -4.88 11.23
C HIS A 91 -3.75 -4.90 12.37
N SER A 92 -3.53 -6.08 12.97
CA SER A 92 -2.20 -6.50 13.35
C SER A 92 -1.48 -6.75 12.02
N PRO A 93 -0.26 -6.26 11.79
CA PRO A 93 0.48 -6.63 10.59
C PRO A 93 0.49 -8.15 10.58
N ALA A 94 -0.23 -8.73 9.63
CA ALA A 94 -0.13 -10.14 9.41
C ALA A 94 1.38 -10.41 9.32
N LYS A 95 1.85 -11.49 9.94
CA LYS A 95 3.05 -12.17 9.45
C LYS A 95 2.74 -12.75 8.05
N GLY A 96 2.28 -11.91 7.14
CA GLY A 96 2.18 -12.11 5.72
C GLY A 96 3.35 -11.32 5.15
N GLN A 97 4.36 -12.04 4.72
CA GLN A 97 5.46 -11.49 3.93
C GLN A 97 4.83 -10.70 2.78
N ILE A 98 5.16 -9.40 2.64
CA ILE A 98 4.66 -8.63 1.51
C ILE A 98 5.11 -9.36 0.26
N ASP A 99 4.18 -9.65 -0.64
CA ASP A 99 4.51 -10.28 -1.90
C ASP A 99 5.07 -9.23 -2.87
N PHE A 100 6.38 -9.04 -2.81
CA PHE A 100 7.13 -8.24 -3.75
C PHE A 100 8.47 -8.89 -4.10
N ASN A 101 9.00 -8.56 -5.28
CA ASN A 101 10.27 -9.07 -5.75
C ASN A 101 11.11 -7.95 -6.35
N TYR A 102 12.41 -7.98 -6.04
CA TYR A 102 13.40 -7.23 -6.79
C TYR A 102 13.49 -7.78 -8.21
N ILE A 103 13.38 -6.90 -9.21
CA ILE A 103 13.47 -7.27 -10.62
C ILE A 103 14.86 -6.94 -11.16
N THR A 104 15.20 -5.64 -11.19
CA THR A 104 16.44 -5.12 -11.77
C THR A 104 16.68 -3.68 -11.32
N ASP A 105 17.91 -3.18 -11.35
CA ASP A 105 18.26 -1.75 -11.26
C ASP A 105 17.63 -0.94 -10.09
N GLY A 106 17.28 -1.58 -8.98
CA GLY A 106 16.57 -0.92 -7.87
C GLY A 106 15.04 -0.86 -8.02
N ILE A 107 14.49 -1.53 -9.04
CA ILE A 107 13.07 -1.64 -9.36
C ILE A 107 12.50 -2.91 -8.74
N TYR A 108 11.40 -2.74 -8.00
CA TYR A 108 10.63 -3.82 -7.37
C TYR A 108 9.23 -3.88 -7.96
N ILE A 109 8.66 -5.08 -8.04
CA ILE A 109 7.24 -5.28 -8.36
C ILE A 109 6.56 -5.92 -7.17
N GLY A 110 5.36 -5.45 -6.81
CA GLY A 110 4.52 -6.13 -5.84
C GLY A 110 3.03 -5.81 -5.95
N THR A 111 2.32 -6.08 -4.87
CA THR A 111 0.86 -5.91 -4.73
C THR A 111 0.50 -4.55 -4.14
N ASN A 112 -0.78 -4.18 -4.17
CA ASN A 112 -1.29 -2.99 -3.47
C ASN A 112 -1.35 -3.13 -1.94
N GLN A 113 -0.83 -4.23 -1.39
CA GLN A 113 -0.72 -4.35 0.05
C GLN A 113 0.04 -3.14 0.59
N CYS A 114 1.14 -2.69 -0.04
CA CYS A 114 1.88 -1.48 0.36
C CYS A 114 0.99 -0.27 0.73
N CYS A 115 -0.06 0.02 -0.05
CA CYS A 115 -0.95 1.15 0.16
C CYS A 115 -2.05 0.87 1.21
N ARG A 116 -2.30 -0.39 1.55
CA ARG A 116 -3.46 -0.80 2.37
C ARG A 116 -3.15 -1.08 3.83
N THR A 117 -1.90 -1.33 4.22
CA THR A 117 -1.61 -1.67 5.64
C THR A 117 -0.40 -0.96 6.28
N HIS A 118 -0.27 0.36 6.07
CA HIS A 118 0.72 1.21 6.77
C HIS A 118 2.15 0.62 6.75
N PHE A 119 2.64 0.33 5.54
CA PHE A 119 3.80 -0.54 5.30
C PHE A 119 5.16 0.15 5.32
N ASP A 120 5.40 0.89 6.39
CA ASP A 120 6.57 1.72 6.50
C ASP A 120 7.85 0.87 6.68
N GLU A 121 7.83 -0.19 7.50
CA GLU A 121 9.07 -0.85 7.91
C GLU A 121 9.79 -1.70 6.84
N GLN A 122 9.08 -2.46 6.00
CA GLN A 122 9.74 -3.33 5.01
C GLN A 122 10.27 -2.52 3.83
N LEU A 123 9.50 -1.54 3.35
CA LEU A 123 9.96 -0.61 2.31
C LEU A 123 11.11 0.26 2.82
N LYS A 124 11.05 0.73 4.09
CA LYS A 124 12.18 1.42 4.74
C LYS A 124 13.41 0.54 4.88
N LYS A 125 13.27 -0.74 5.29
CA LYS A 125 14.40 -1.69 5.37
C LYS A 125 15.07 -1.88 4.02
N GLU A 126 14.27 -1.96 2.96
CA GLU A 126 14.78 -2.03 1.60
C GLU A 126 15.24 -0.67 1.06
N ASN A 127 15.08 0.44 1.79
CA ASN A 127 15.40 1.79 1.35
C ASN A 127 14.72 2.15 0.02
N ILE A 128 13.45 1.78 -0.11
CA ILE A 128 12.59 2.16 -1.24
C ILE A 128 12.10 3.59 -1.00
N GLU A 129 12.36 4.49 -1.95
CA GLU A 129 12.12 5.92 -1.81
C GLU A 129 10.92 6.41 -2.64
N ALA A 130 10.45 5.61 -3.58
CA ALA A 130 9.31 5.94 -4.43
C ALA A 130 8.39 4.77 -4.70
N ASP A 131 7.14 5.11 -4.97
CA ASP A 131 6.07 4.18 -5.31
C ASP A 131 5.34 4.63 -6.58
N ILE A 132 5.14 3.72 -7.53
CA ILE A 132 4.30 3.86 -8.71
C ILE A 132 3.08 2.95 -8.57
N SER A 133 1.91 3.58 -8.39
CA SER A 133 0.62 2.90 -8.42
C SER A 133 0.00 2.95 -9.81
N LEU A 134 -0.33 1.76 -10.34
CA LEU A 134 -1.01 1.57 -11.61
C LEU A 134 -2.51 1.24 -11.45
N GLU A 135 -3.07 1.46 -10.27
CA GLU A 135 -4.49 1.18 -10.00
C GLU A 135 -5.41 2.25 -10.58
N GLU A 136 -6.60 1.84 -11.00
CA GLU A 136 -7.61 2.74 -11.56
C GLU A 136 -8.05 3.80 -10.55
N ASN A 137 -8.17 3.42 -9.28
CA ASN A 137 -8.50 4.32 -8.20
C ASN A 137 -7.22 4.70 -7.45
N ARG A 138 -7.11 5.98 -7.12
CA ARG A 138 -6.05 6.45 -6.23
C ARG A 138 -6.30 5.92 -4.83
N ILE A 139 -5.40 5.05 -4.37
CA ILE A 139 -5.28 4.72 -2.95
C ILE A 139 -4.32 5.74 -2.32
N ASP A 140 -4.49 6.02 -1.03
CA ASP A 140 -3.57 6.86 -0.27
C ASP A 140 -2.13 6.38 -0.45
N ALA A 141 -1.20 7.34 -0.54
CA ALA A 141 0.21 7.03 -0.66
C ALA A 141 0.67 6.25 0.57
N PRO A 142 1.50 5.20 0.42
CA PRO A 142 2.04 4.51 1.58
C PRO A 142 2.90 5.47 2.41
N PHE A 143 2.74 5.43 3.73
CA PHE A 143 3.66 6.10 4.63
C PHE A 143 5.07 5.50 4.44
N GLY A 144 6.08 6.36 4.26
CA GLY A 144 7.49 5.95 4.15
C GLY A 144 8.20 6.25 2.86
N VAL A 145 7.46 6.40 1.76
CA VAL A 145 8.05 6.80 0.48
C VAL A 145 8.09 8.33 0.37
N GLN A 146 9.15 8.85 -0.24
CA GLN A 146 9.29 10.28 -0.50
C GLN A 146 8.45 10.74 -1.68
N PHE A 147 8.24 9.84 -2.65
CA PHE A 147 7.51 10.13 -3.88
C PHE A 147 6.44 9.07 -4.13
N TYR A 148 5.24 9.53 -4.47
CA TYR A 148 4.14 8.67 -4.91
C TYR A 148 3.66 9.14 -6.27
N ILE A 149 3.73 8.26 -7.26
CA ILE A 149 3.29 8.50 -8.62
C ILE A 149 2.07 7.61 -8.88
N TRP A 150 0.99 8.22 -9.35
CA TRP A 150 -0.21 7.51 -9.72
C TRP A 150 -0.42 7.60 -11.23
N ILE A 151 -0.42 6.45 -11.90
CA ILE A 151 -0.69 6.30 -13.33
C ILE A 151 -1.95 5.44 -13.46
N PRO A 152 -3.14 6.02 -13.58
CA PRO A 152 -4.38 5.26 -13.53
C PRO A 152 -4.55 4.35 -14.75
N ILE A 153 -4.71 3.05 -14.49
CA ILE A 153 -4.96 2.05 -15.53
C ILE A 153 -6.12 1.17 -15.06
N LYS A 154 -7.14 1.06 -15.90
CA LYS A 154 -8.31 0.21 -15.65
C LYS A 154 -7.88 -1.24 -15.43
N ASP A 155 -8.61 -1.97 -14.60
CA ASP A 155 -8.31 -3.39 -14.41
C ASP A 155 -8.48 -4.18 -15.73
N HIS A 156 -7.65 -5.19 -15.92
CA HIS A 156 -7.55 -5.99 -17.16
C HIS A 156 -7.23 -5.20 -18.45
N SER A 157 -6.90 -3.90 -18.39
CA SER A 157 -6.41 -3.15 -19.54
C SER A 157 -4.89 -3.03 -19.55
N ALA A 158 -4.34 -2.55 -20.66
CA ALA A 158 -2.95 -2.16 -20.79
C ALA A 158 -2.75 -0.67 -20.48
N PRO A 159 -1.55 -0.26 -20.01
CA PRO A 159 -1.15 1.14 -20.06
C PRO A 159 -1.14 1.67 -21.51
N THR A 160 -1.49 2.94 -21.73
CA THR A 160 -1.30 3.58 -23.04
C THR A 160 0.18 3.79 -23.34
N LYS A 161 0.53 4.10 -24.59
CA LYS A 161 1.91 4.41 -24.98
C LYS A 161 2.48 5.56 -24.16
N GLU A 162 1.73 6.64 -23.99
CA GLU A 162 2.14 7.82 -23.24
C GLU A 162 2.33 7.48 -21.75
N GLN A 163 1.48 6.62 -21.19
CA GLN A 163 1.63 6.12 -19.83
C GLN A 163 2.87 5.25 -19.66
N LEU A 164 3.19 4.41 -20.65
CA LEU A 164 4.44 3.63 -20.67
C LEU A 164 5.64 4.57 -20.76
N GLU A 165 5.66 5.51 -21.69
CA GLU A 165 6.76 6.46 -21.86
C GLU A 165 6.99 7.28 -20.59
N PHE A 166 5.90 7.80 -19.99
CA PHE A 166 5.96 8.54 -18.74
C PHE A 166 6.50 7.67 -17.60
N GLY A 167 5.94 6.49 -17.37
CA GLY A 167 6.38 5.59 -16.32
C GLY A 167 7.83 5.12 -16.50
N VAL A 168 8.25 4.82 -17.73
CA VAL A 168 9.63 4.47 -18.07
C VAL A 168 10.58 5.62 -17.75
N SER A 169 10.23 6.86 -18.09
CA SER A 169 11.07 8.03 -17.79
C SER A 169 11.29 8.22 -16.28
N ILE A 170 10.28 7.89 -15.46
CA ILE A 170 10.38 7.91 -14.00
C ILE A 170 11.33 6.80 -13.53
N LEU A 171 11.14 5.57 -14.02
CA LEU A 171 12.01 4.45 -13.66
C LEU A 171 13.48 4.75 -13.99
N GLU A 172 13.76 5.26 -15.19
CA GLU A 172 15.11 5.68 -15.60
C GLU A 172 15.68 6.74 -14.66
N LYS A 173 14.89 7.76 -14.30
CA LYS A 173 15.33 8.82 -13.39
C LYS A 173 15.72 8.28 -12.01
N PHE A 174 14.94 7.37 -11.44
CA PHE A 174 15.24 6.76 -10.14
C PHE A 174 16.48 5.86 -10.19
N VAL A 175 16.62 5.08 -11.28
CA VAL A 175 17.80 4.25 -11.53
C VAL A 175 19.06 5.11 -11.63
N ASP A 176 19.02 6.20 -12.39
CA ASP A 176 20.15 7.13 -12.55
C ASP A 176 20.56 7.79 -11.23
N MET A 177 19.57 8.09 -10.39
CA MET A 177 19.78 8.61 -9.03
C MET A 177 20.22 7.53 -8.02
N LYS A 178 20.32 6.27 -8.45
CA LYS A 178 20.60 5.10 -7.59
C LYS A 178 19.60 4.95 -6.43
N LYS A 179 18.36 5.38 -6.67
CA LYS A 179 17.25 5.27 -5.72
C LYS A 179 16.38 4.07 -6.06
N LYS A 180 15.85 3.40 -5.05
CA LYS A 180 14.98 2.24 -5.24
C LYS A 180 13.53 2.68 -5.39
N ILE A 181 12.83 2.02 -6.30
CA ILE A 181 11.44 2.33 -6.66
C ILE A 181 10.60 1.06 -6.67
N TYR A 182 9.39 1.17 -6.14
CA TYR A 182 8.40 0.12 -6.08
C TYR A 182 7.30 0.38 -7.10
N VAL A 183 6.91 -0.64 -7.86
CA VAL A 183 5.85 -0.56 -8.87
C VAL A 183 4.78 -1.57 -8.53
N HIS A 184 3.52 -1.14 -8.42
CA HIS A 184 2.42 -2.06 -8.17
C HIS A 184 1.17 -1.73 -8.98
N CYS A 185 0.28 -2.71 -9.01
CA CYS A 185 -1.13 -2.51 -9.29
C CYS A 185 -1.89 -3.18 -8.14
N LYS A 186 -3.02 -3.84 -8.39
CA LYS A 186 -3.72 -4.62 -7.36
C LYS A 186 -2.91 -5.85 -6.90
N ASN A 187 -2.59 -6.75 -7.83
CA ASN A 187 -1.94 -8.03 -7.55
C ASN A 187 -0.47 -8.11 -8.01
N GLY A 188 0.02 -7.11 -8.75
CA GLY A 188 1.39 -7.14 -9.28
C GLY A 188 1.63 -8.19 -10.37
N HIS A 189 0.61 -8.60 -11.12
CA HIS A 189 0.71 -9.66 -12.13
C HIS A 189 0.68 -9.18 -13.59
N GLY A 190 -0.14 -8.18 -13.91
CA GLY A 190 -0.33 -7.69 -15.29
C GLY A 190 0.25 -6.28 -15.50
N ARG A 191 -0.48 -5.25 -15.07
CA ARG A 191 -0.13 -3.82 -15.27
C ARG A 191 1.30 -3.45 -14.82
N ALA A 192 1.68 -3.82 -13.59
CA ALA A 192 3.01 -3.49 -13.05
C ALA A 192 4.16 -4.18 -13.81
N PRO A 193 4.10 -5.51 -14.04
CA PRO A 193 5.02 -6.19 -14.97
C PRO A 193 5.06 -5.60 -16.37
N THR A 194 3.93 -5.11 -16.90
CA THR A 194 3.87 -4.45 -18.21
C THR A 194 4.73 -3.18 -18.23
N LEU A 195 4.60 -2.31 -17.21
CA LEU A 195 5.42 -1.10 -17.15
C LEU A 195 6.93 -1.41 -17.01
N VAL A 196 7.29 -2.37 -16.14
CA VAL A 196 8.70 -2.75 -15.96
C VAL A 196 9.26 -3.44 -17.21
N ALA A 197 8.44 -4.19 -17.95
CA ALA A 197 8.84 -4.75 -19.23
C ALA A 197 9.13 -3.65 -20.27
N ALA A 198 8.30 -2.60 -20.32
CA ALA A 198 8.55 -1.44 -21.17
C ALA A 198 9.90 -0.76 -20.85
N TYR A 199 10.27 -0.66 -19.57
CA TYR A 199 11.60 -0.18 -19.16
C TYR A 199 12.73 -1.06 -19.71
N LEU A 200 12.63 -2.38 -19.57
CA LEU A 200 13.64 -3.31 -20.12
C LEU A 200 13.73 -3.25 -21.65
N ILE A 201 12.60 -3.06 -22.33
CA ILE A 201 12.55 -2.87 -23.78
C ILE A 201 13.25 -1.57 -24.18
N LYS A 202 13.04 -0.48 -23.44
CA LYS A 202 13.75 0.80 -23.64
C LYS A 202 15.27 0.64 -23.49
N LYS A 203 15.73 -0.29 -22.65
CA LYS A 203 17.15 -0.69 -22.52
C LYS A 203 17.65 -1.62 -23.65
N GLY A 204 16.86 -1.81 -24.70
CA GLY A 204 17.24 -2.57 -25.90
C GLY A 204 16.91 -4.07 -25.84
N MET A 205 16.09 -4.51 -24.89
CA MET A 205 15.64 -5.91 -24.85
C MET A 205 14.43 -6.15 -25.76
N SER A 206 14.30 -7.37 -26.29
CA SER A 206 13.04 -7.80 -26.90
C SER A 206 11.95 -7.97 -25.84
N VAL A 207 10.69 -7.93 -26.27
CA VAL A 207 9.51 -8.16 -25.39
C VAL A 207 9.65 -9.49 -24.66
N ASP A 208 9.97 -10.57 -25.37
CA ASP A 208 10.11 -11.91 -24.79
C ASP A 208 11.21 -11.96 -23.73
N LYS A 209 12.36 -11.32 -23.99
CA LYS A 209 13.47 -11.30 -23.04
C LYS A 209 13.12 -10.50 -21.79
N ALA A 210 12.46 -9.35 -21.95
CA ALA A 210 11.99 -8.54 -20.83
C ALA A 210 11.03 -9.33 -19.93
N LEU A 211 10.03 -9.99 -20.53
CA LEU A 211 9.06 -10.79 -19.79
C LEU A 211 9.70 -12.01 -19.12
N ALA A 212 10.66 -12.67 -19.77
CA ALA A 212 11.38 -13.79 -19.19
C ALA A 212 12.17 -13.39 -17.93
N ILE A 213 12.83 -12.23 -17.94
CA ILE A 213 13.54 -11.70 -16.76
C ILE A 213 12.57 -11.46 -15.60
N ILE A 214 11.44 -10.81 -15.87
CA ILE A 214 10.46 -10.51 -14.83
C ILE A 214 9.87 -11.82 -14.29
N LYS A 215 9.49 -12.76 -15.17
CA LYS A 215 8.91 -14.05 -14.78
C LYS A 215 9.86 -14.89 -13.94
N ALA A 216 11.16 -14.84 -14.22
CA ALA A 216 12.18 -15.55 -13.43
C ALA A 216 12.28 -15.03 -11.99
N LYS A 217 12.02 -13.72 -11.78
CA LYS A 217 12.05 -13.09 -10.45
C LYS A 217 10.69 -13.12 -9.74
N ARG A 218 9.61 -13.09 -10.51
CA ARG A 218 8.22 -13.12 -10.04
C ARG A 218 7.42 -14.12 -10.89
N PRO A 219 7.43 -15.42 -10.55
CA PRO A 219 6.75 -16.46 -11.32
C PRO A 219 5.23 -16.27 -11.44
N SER A 220 4.64 -15.46 -10.55
CA SER A 220 3.21 -15.15 -10.51
C SER A 220 2.73 -14.16 -11.57
N ILE A 221 3.63 -13.59 -12.39
CA ILE A 221 3.19 -12.68 -13.45
C ILE A 221 2.30 -13.38 -14.47
N HIS A 222 1.27 -12.68 -14.90
CA HIS A 222 0.35 -13.09 -15.94
C HIS A 222 -0.14 -11.83 -16.65
N LEU A 223 0.33 -11.64 -17.88
CA LEU A 223 -0.11 -10.55 -18.74
C LEU A 223 -1.29 -11.01 -19.57
N GLU A 224 -2.27 -10.13 -19.68
CA GLU A 224 -3.38 -10.27 -20.62
C GLU A 224 -2.88 -10.02 -22.05
N ASP A 225 -3.57 -10.53 -23.06
CA ASP A 225 -3.21 -10.35 -24.48
C ASP A 225 -3.07 -8.87 -24.85
N VAL A 226 -3.95 -8.01 -24.31
CA VAL A 226 -3.91 -6.55 -24.52
C VAL A 226 -2.63 -5.91 -23.98
N GLN A 227 -2.06 -6.44 -22.88
CA GLN A 227 -0.81 -5.95 -22.29
C GLN A 227 0.39 -6.41 -23.12
N GLN A 228 0.36 -7.64 -23.63
CA GLN A 228 1.40 -8.13 -24.53
C GLN A 228 1.39 -7.37 -25.87
N GLU A 229 0.21 -7.09 -26.41
CA GLU A 229 0.06 -6.25 -27.61
C GLU A 229 0.60 -4.83 -27.38
N ALA A 230 0.29 -4.22 -26.24
CA ALA A 230 0.82 -2.90 -25.88
C ALA A 230 2.35 -2.89 -25.86
N LEU A 231 3.00 -3.94 -25.31
CA LEU A 231 4.46 -4.07 -25.33
C LEU A 231 5.03 -4.24 -26.74
N ASN A 232 4.37 -5.03 -27.59
CA ASN A 232 4.77 -5.22 -28.98
C ASN A 232 4.65 -3.93 -29.80
N ASN A 233 3.64 -3.11 -29.52
CA ASN A 233 3.46 -1.80 -30.16
C ASN A 233 4.48 -0.79 -29.63
N PHE A 234 4.77 -0.84 -28.33
CA PHE A 234 5.80 -0.02 -27.68
C PHE A 234 7.20 -0.32 -28.24
N SER A 235 7.56 -1.60 -28.42
CA SER A 235 8.89 -1.99 -28.93
C SER A 235 9.15 -1.58 -30.38
N LYS A 236 8.09 -1.41 -31.18
CA LYS A 236 8.19 -1.00 -32.59
C LYS A 236 8.33 0.51 -32.77
N SER A 237 8.05 1.30 -31.72
CA SER A 237 7.90 2.75 -31.87
C SER A 237 9.20 3.52 -32.13
N GLY A 238 10.38 2.89 -32.05
CA GLY A 238 11.68 3.54 -32.24
C GLY A 238 11.96 4.57 -31.14
N PHE A 239 13.14 4.50 -30.54
CA PHE A 239 13.56 5.43 -29.48
C PHE A 239 14.71 6.30 -29.94
#